data_AF-A0A401LEH6-F1
#
_entry.id   AF-A0A401LEH6-F1
#
_cell.length_a   1.000
_cell.length_b   1.000
_cell.length_c   1.000
_cell.angle_alpha   90.00
_cell.angle_beta   90.00
_cell.angle_gamma   90.00
#
_symmetry.space_group_name_H-M   'P 1'
#
loop_
_entity.id
_entity.type
_entity.pdbx_description
1 polymer ?
#
loop_
_entity_poly.entity_id
_entity_poly.type
_entity_poly.pdbx_seq_one_letter_code
_entity_poly.pdbx_strand_id
1 'polypeptide(L)' 'MYENIAENLRYLRASRDPVYSQREIAKKLHVSKSTYARYERGELIPPLWFLHQVAVFYGVSVGVLLSKELGKE' A
#
# COMPACT_ATOMS: atom_id res chain seq x y z
N MET A 1 -16.59 -4.22 -1.45
CA MET A 1 -16.43 -3.02 -2.32
C MET A 1 -15.09 -2.27 -2.16
N TYR A 2 -14.24 -2.57 -1.18
CA TYR A 2 -12.81 -2.19 -1.18
C TYR A 2 -11.96 -3.39 -0.76
N GLU A 3 -12.23 -4.53 -1.39
CA GLU A 3 -11.56 -5.78 -1.04
C GLU A 3 -10.10 -5.67 -1.45
N ASN A 4 -9.20 -5.95 -0.50
CA ASN A 4 -7.78 -6.20 -0.73
C ASN A 4 -6.83 -5.00 -0.79
N ILE A 5 -7.24 -3.75 -0.49
CA ILE A 5 -6.27 -2.62 -0.39
C ILE A 5 -5.14 -2.94 0.60
N ALA A 6 -5.48 -3.50 1.76
CA ALA A 6 -4.52 -3.87 2.79
C ALA A 6 -3.49 -4.91 2.28
N GLU A 7 -3.96 -5.89 1.53
CA GLU A 7 -3.14 -6.94 0.93
C GLU A 7 -2.27 -6.40 -0.20
N ASN A 8 -2.83 -5.56 -1.07
CA ASN A 8 -2.15 -4.90 -2.18
C ASN A 8 -1.01 -4.00 -1.69
N LEU A 9 -1.22 -3.24 -0.61
CA LEU A 9 -0.16 -2.44 0.03
C LEU A 9 0.96 -3.34 0.58
N ARG A 10 0.59 -4.45 1.24
CA ARG A 10 1.57 -5.43 1.74
C ARG A 10 2.35 -6.07 0.59
N TYR A 11 1.68 -6.47 -0.49
CA TYR A 11 2.27 -7.09 -1.66
C TYR A 11 3.27 -6.14 -2.32
N LEU A 12 2.87 -4.92 -2.65
CA LEU A 12 3.76 -3.92 -3.26
C LEU A 12 4.97 -3.60 -2.39
N ARG A 13 4.81 -3.58 -1.06
CA ARG A 13 5.93 -3.43 -0.14
C ARG A 13 6.88 -4.62 -0.16
N ALA A 14 6.33 -5.84 -0.15
CA ALA A 14 7.07 -7.09 -0.12
C ALA A 14 7.69 -7.48 -1.47
N SER A 15 7.20 -6.94 -2.58
CA SER A 15 7.70 -7.20 -3.93
C SER A 15 8.94 -6.38 -4.31
N ARG A 16 9.38 -5.47 -3.44
CA ARG A 16 10.62 -4.69 -3.63
C ARG A 16 11.84 -5.52 -3.26
N ASP A 17 12.94 -5.26 -3.94
CA ASP A 17 14.26 -5.81 -3.62
C ASP A 17 15.26 -4.65 -3.39
N PRO A 18 15.81 -4.47 -2.18
CA PRO A 18 15.45 -5.18 -0.95
C PRO A 18 14.03 -4.85 -0.48
N VAL A 19 13.43 -5.78 0.27
CA VAL A 19 12.09 -5.62 0.85
C VAL A 19 12.07 -4.44 1.82
N TYR A 20 11.08 -3.56 1.70
CA TYR A 20 10.90 -2.48 2.67
C TYR A 20 10.20 -2.98 3.93
N SER A 21 10.73 -2.59 5.10
CA SER A 21 9.99 -2.63 6.35
C SER A 21 8.84 -1.62 6.33
N GLN A 22 7.83 -1.83 7.19
CA GLN A 22 6.74 -0.87 7.36
C GLN A 22 7.23 0.52 7.77
N ARG A 23 8.34 0.63 8.50
CA ARG A 23 8.92 1.92 8.91
C ARG A 23 9.52 2.67 7.72
N GLU A 24 10.24 1.96 6.84
CA GLU A 24 10.89 2.57 5.68
C GLU A 24 9.88 3.10 4.67
N ILE A 25 8.88 2.30 4.32
CA ILE A 25 7.85 2.74 3.37
C ILE A 25 6.99 3.86 3.95
N ALA A 26 6.67 3.81 5.25
CA ALA A 26 5.92 4.88 5.91
C ALA A 26 6.67 6.21 5.83
N LYS A 27 7.99 6.19 6.04
CA LYS A 27 8.85 7.37 5.87
C LYS A 27 8.82 7.89 4.43
N LYS A 28 8.87 7.01 3.43
CA LYS A 28 8.82 7.37 2.00
C LYS A 28 7.45 7.92 1.57
N LEU A 29 6.37 7.45 2.19
CA LEU A 29 4.99 7.88 1.92
C LEU A 29 4.50 8.96 2.91
N HIS A 30 5.41 9.55 3.69
CA HIS A 30 5.12 10.65 4.61
C HIS A 30 3.98 10.40 5.61
N VAL A 31 3.88 9.16 6.11
CA VAL A 31 2.94 8.77 7.17
C VAL A 31 3.68 8.14 8.35
N SER A 32 3.03 8.08 9.51
CA SER A 32 3.60 7.35 10.65
C SER A 32 3.63 5.85 10.36
N LYS A 33 4.61 5.13 10.94
CA LYS A 33 4.66 3.66 10.88
C LYS A 33 3.36 3.04 11.39
N SER A 34 2.77 3.60 12.45
CA SER A 34 1.52 3.10 13.04
C SER A 34 0.35 3.26 12.07
N THR A 35 0.25 4.41 11.40
CA THR A 35 -0.77 4.68 10.38
C THR A 35 -0.65 3.71 9.22
N TYR A 36 0.55 3.56 8.65
CA TYR A 36 0.82 2.63 7.55
C TYR A 36 0.49 1.18 7.94
N ALA A 37 0.86 0.76 9.15
CA ALA A 37 0.57 -0.59 9.63
C ALA A 37 -0.94 -0.84 9.80
N ARG A 38 -1.73 0.17 10.19
CA ARG A 38 -3.21 0.05 10.24
C ARG A 38 -3.82 -0.08 8.86
N TYR A 39 -3.25 0.59 7.85
CA TYR A 39 -3.65 0.41 6.45
C TYR A 39 -3.41 -1.04 5.98
N GLU A 40 -2.21 -1.60 6.21
CA GLU A 40 -1.89 -3.00 5.84
C GLU A 40 -2.67 -4.06 6.63
N ARG A 41 -3.30 -3.70 7.75
CA ARG A 41 -4.18 -4.60 8.52
C ARG A 41 -5.67 -4.41 8.19
N GLY A 42 -6.02 -3.41 7.38
CA GLY A 42 -7.42 -3.07 7.10
C GLY A 42 -8.17 -2.41 8.26
N GLU A 43 -7.46 -1.99 9.32
CA GLU A 43 -8.05 -1.32 10.50
C GLU A 43 -8.33 0.17 10.28
N LEU A 44 -7.80 0.70 9.18
CA LEU A 44 -8.00 2.09 8.79
C LEU A 44 -8.10 2.14 7.26
N ILE A 45 -9.12 2.81 6.75
CA ILE A 45 -9.26 3.04 5.32
C ILE A 45 -8.25 4.12 4.90
N PRO A 46 -7.35 3.85 3.94
CA PRO A 46 -6.43 4.86 3.45
C PRO A 46 -7.17 5.95 2.67
N PRO A 47 -6.88 7.23 2.91
CA PRO A 47 -7.48 8.33 2.16
C PRO A 47 -6.96 8.36 0.72
N LEU A 48 -7.72 8.96 -0.20
CA LEU A 48 -7.38 9.00 -1.63
C LEU A 48 -5.99 9.59 -1.91
N TRP A 49 -5.58 10.64 -1.18
CA TRP A 49 -4.26 11.24 -1.35
C TRP A 49 -3.13 10.24 -1.05
N PHE A 50 -3.31 9.35 -0.09
CA PHE A 50 -2.33 8.31 0.26
C PHE A 50 -2.28 7.25 -0.85
N LEU A 51 -3.43 6.80 -1.33
CA LEU A 51 -3.51 5.85 -2.43
C LEU A 51 -2.86 6.42 -3.70
N HIS A 52 -3.07 7.70 -3.99
CA HIS A 52 -2.40 8.39 -5.09
C HIS A 52 -0.87 8.42 -4.89
N GLN A 53 -0.38 8.71 -3.69
CA GLN A 53 1.07 8.67 -3.41
C GLN A 53 1.67 7.28 -3.56
N VAL A 54 0.98 6.23 -3.09
CA VAL A 54 1.38 4.83 -3.30
C VAL A 54 1.45 4.52 -4.79
N ALA A 55 0.40 4.87 -5.55
CA ALA A 55 0.31 4.65 -6.98
C ALA A 55 1.51 5.28 -7.71
N VAL A 56 1.80 6.55 -7.43
CA VAL A 56 2.97 7.27 -7.97
C VAL A 56 4.29 6.61 -7.56
N PHE A 57 4.44 6.23 -6.29
CA PHE A 57 5.67 5.63 -5.77
C PHE A 57 5.99 4.26 -6.38
N TYR A 58 4.97 3.46 -6.67
CA TYR A 58 5.09 2.13 -7.28
C TYR A 58 4.94 2.12 -8.79
N GLY A 59 4.61 3.25 -9.42
CA GLY A 59 4.41 3.34 -10.87
C GLY A 59 3.16 2.56 -11.34
N VAL A 60 2.13 2.47 -10.50
CA VAL A 60 0.87 1.79 -10.80
C VAL A 60 -0.29 2.78 -10.80
N SER A 61 -1.46 2.41 -11.32
CA SER A 61 -2.66 3.23 -11.20
C SER A 61 -3.31 3.04 -9.82
N VAL A 62 -4.09 4.03 -9.37
CA VAL A 62 -4.91 3.86 -8.15
C VAL A 62 -5.91 2.70 -8.31
N GLY A 63 -6.42 2.48 -9.52
CA GLY A 63 -7.31 1.35 -9.82
C GLY A 63 -6.68 -0.01 -9.52
N VAL A 64 -5.38 -0.17 -9.77
CA VAL A 64 -4.63 -1.39 -9.41
C VAL A 64 -4.63 -1.61 -7.90
N LEU A 65 -4.48 -0.56 -7.08
CA LEU A 65 -4.55 -0.67 -5.62
C LEU A 65 -5.93 -1.08 -5.09
N LEU A 66 -6.99 -0.76 -5.84
CA LEU A 66 -8.38 -1.09 -5.52
C LEU A 66 -8.84 -2.42 -6.13
N SER A 67 -8.00 -3.03 -6.97
CA SER A 67 -8.31 -4.27 -7.66
C SER A 67 -8.20 -5.47 -6.73
N LYS A 68 -8.90 -6.55 -7.08
CA LYS A 68 -8.99 -7.75 -6.25
C LYS A 68 -7.69 -8.56 -6.20
N GLU A 69 -6.79 -8.40 -7.18
CA GLU A 69 -5.65 -9.31 -7.37
C GLU A 69 -4.39 -8.55 -7.85
N LEU A 70 -3.55 -8.10 -6.90
CA LEU A 70 -2.13 -7.83 -7.17
C LEU A 70 -1.34 -9.08 -6.75
N GLY A 71 -0.86 -9.87 -7.73
CA GLY A 71 0.04 -11.00 -7.47
C GLY A 71 -0.55 -12.41 -7.61
N LYS A 72 -1.65 -12.58 -8.34
CA LYS A 72 -2.09 -13.89 -8.87
C LYS A 72 -2.12 -13.83 -10.39
N GLU A 73 -0.99 -14.12 -11.01
CA GLU A 73 -0.95 -14.69 -12.37
C GLU A 73 -0.43 -16.13 -12.25
#